data_AF-A0A961JTX1-F1
#
_entry.id   AF-A0A961JTX1-F1
#
_cell.length_a   1.000
_cell.length_b   1.000
_cell.length_c   1.000
_cell.angle_alpha   90.00
_cell.angle_beta   90.00
_cell.angle_gamma   90.00
#
_symmetry.space_group_name_H-M   'P 1'
#
loop_
_entity.id
_entity.type
_entity.pdbx_description
1 polymer ?
#
loop_
_entity_poly.entity_id
_entity_poly.type
_entity_poly.pdbx_seq_one_letter_code
_entity_poly.pdbx_strand_id
1 'polypeptide(L)'
;PTDLEREALEDLRARLAAWDGPADGEALQGEVFATGRDRFEPMRDWFKALYQVLLGADQGPRFGSFVALYGVAETVALIDRALAGELVAGN
;
A
#
# COMPACT_ATOMS: atom_id res chain seq x y z
N PRO A 1 -1.69 -1.13 12.17
CA PRO A 1 -0.46 -1.74 11.62
C PRO A 1 0.52 -2.04 12.75
N THR A 2 1.32 -3.10 12.63
CA THR A 2 2.55 -3.31 13.43
C THR A 2 3.61 -2.25 13.08
N ASP A 3 4.72 -2.19 13.83
CA ASP A 3 5.81 -1.24 13.55
C ASP A 3 6.40 -1.47 12.16
N LEU A 4 6.65 -2.73 11.77
CA LEU A 4 7.15 -3.10 10.45
C LEU A 4 6.17 -2.70 9.33
N GLU A 5 4.88 -2.95 9.52
CA GLU A 5 3.83 -2.55 8.56
C GLU A 5 3.72 -1.04 8.44
N ARG A 6 3.85 -0.32 9.57
CA ARG A 6 3.84 1.14 9.60
C ARG A 6 5.00 1.72 8.81
N GLU A 7 6.23 1.24 9.05
CA GLU A 7 7.43 1.67 8.31
C GLU A 7 7.28 1.42 6.80
N ALA A 8 6.76 0.26 6.41
CA ALA A 8 6.53 -0.07 5.01
C ALA A 8 5.43 0.80 4.37
N LEU A 9 4.36 1.10 5.10
CA LEU A 9 3.30 2.00 4.63
C LEU A 9 3.81 3.44 4.47
N GLU A 10 4.66 3.92 5.38
CA GLU A 10 5.29 5.23 5.29
C GLU A 10 6.22 5.34 4.05
N ASP A 11 7.03 4.30 3.78
CA ASP A 11 7.87 4.22 2.58
C ASP A 11 7.01 4.21 1.30
N LEU A 12 5.98 3.35 1.23
CA LEU A 12 5.06 3.31 0.08
C LEU A 12 4.39 4.66 -0.15
N ARG A 13 3.90 5.29 0.91
CA ARG A 13 3.27 6.61 0.87
C ARG A 13 4.22 7.68 0.34
N ALA A 14 5.47 7.67 0.78
CA ALA A 14 6.49 8.62 0.31
C ALA A 14 6.78 8.42 -1.19
N ARG A 15 6.95 7.17 -1.64
CA ARG A 15 7.17 6.83 -3.06
C ARG A 15 6.02 7.28 -3.94
N LEU A 16 4.77 6.97 -3.54
CA LEU A 16 3.58 7.37 -4.28
C LEU A 16 3.39 8.88 -4.28
N ALA A 17 3.67 9.57 -3.18
CA ALA A 17 3.59 11.04 -3.14
C ALA A 17 4.64 11.73 -4.01
N ALA A 18 5.80 11.11 -4.22
CA ALA A 18 6.85 11.57 -5.11
C ALA A 18 6.68 11.07 -6.57
N TRP A 19 5.63 10.30 -6.86
CA TRP A 19 5.42 9.71 -8.17
C TRP A 19 5.04 10.76 -9.22
N ASP A 20 5.89 10.92 -10.22
CA ASP A 20 5.66 11.78 -11.40
C ASP A 20 5.48 10.98 -12.70
N GLY A 21 5.54 9.65 -12.60
CA GLY A 21 5.38 8.73 -13.72
C GLY A 21 3.93 8.54 -14.16
N PRO A 22 3.71 7.76 -15.24
CA PRO A 22 2.37 7.38 -15.66
C PRO A 22 1.60 6.65 -14.55
N ALA A 23 0.30 6.88 -14.47
CA ALA A 23 -0.61 6.14 -13.61
C ALA A 23 -0.92 4.75 -14.22
N ASP A 24 0.12 3.96 -14.46
CA ASP A 24 0.00 2.60 -14.99
C ASP A 24 0.20 1.56 -13.89
N GLY A 25 -0.58 0.48 -13.97
CA GLY A 25 -0.61 -0.53 -12.91
C GLY A 25 0.65 -1.38 -12.79
N GLU A 26 1.54 -1.39 -13.78
CA GLU A 26 2.77 -2.19 -13.76
C GLU A 26 3.89 -1.42 -13.05
N ALA A 27 4.10 -0.17 -13.44
CA ALA A 27 5.07 0.74 -12.82
C ALA A 27 4.73 0.97 -11.33
N LEU A 28 3.46 1.24 -11.02
CA LEU A 28 2.99 1.37 -9.64
C LEU A 28 3.14 0.06 -8.86
N GLN A 29 2.92 -1.10 -9.49
CA GLN A 29 3.15 -2.39 -8.83
C GLN A 29 4.65 -2.60 -8.52
N GLY A 30 5.54 -2.07 -9.35
CA GLY A 30 6.98 -2.06 -9.12
C GLY A 30 7.33 -1.38 -7.79
N GLU A 31 6.79 -0.19 -7.53
CA GLU A 31 7.01 0.53 -6.26
C GLU A 31 6.44 -0.22 -5.05
N VAL A 32 5.23 -0.78 -5.19
CA VAL A 32 4.61 -1.59 -4.13
C VAL A 32 5.47 -2.81 -3.80
N PHE A 33 6.02 -3.48 -4.82
CA PHE A 33 6.89 -4.64 -4.63
C PHE A 33 8.23 -4.23 -4.01
N ALA A 34 8.87 -3.18 -4.52
CA ALA A 34 10.13 -2.68 -4.00
C ALA A 34 10.05 -2.31 -2.51
N THR A 35 8.90 -1.77 -2.08
CA THR A 35 8.66 -1.43 -0.67
C THR A 35 8.70 -2.66 0.25
N GLY A 36 8.11 -3.78 -0.17
CA GLY A 36 8.03 -4.98 0.68
C GLY A 36 9.21 -5.95 0.54
N ARG A 37 9.91 -5.95 -0.61
CA ARG A 37 10.87 -7.00 -1.00
C ARG A 37 11.95 -7.30 0.05
N ASP A 38 12.51 -6.26 0.65
CA ASP A 38 13.65 -6.39 1.57
C ASP A 38 13.21 -6.33 3.06
N ARG A 39 11.89 -6.34 3.31
CA ARG A 39 11.26 -6.19 4.64
C ARG A 39 10.40 -7.38 5.05
N PHE A 40 9.81 -8.09 4.09
CA PHE A 40 8.87 -9.18 4.35
C PHE A 40 9.33 -10.47 3.67
N GLU A 41 9.49 -11.51 4.48
CA GLU A 41 9.72 -12.87 4.01
C GLU A 41 8.79 -13.84 4.77
N PRO A 42 7.77 -14.42 4.11
CA PRO A 42 7.46 -14.34 2.68
C PRO A 42 6.81 -13.02 2.23
N MET A 43 7.07 -12.62 0.98
CA MET A 43 6.50 -11.40 0.37
C MET A 43 4.96 -11.35 0.36
N ARG A 44 4.28 -12.49 0.48
CA ARG A 44 2.81 -12.55 0.60
C ARG A 44 2.30 -11.81 1.84
N ASP A 45 3.10 -11.75 2.90
CA ASP A 45 2.71 -11.13 4.17
C ASP A 45 2.63 -9.62 4.04
N TRP A 46 3.50 -9.03 3.21
CA TRP A 46 3.40 -7.61 2.85
C TRP A 46 2.06 -7.31 2.18
N PHE A 47 1.68 -8.07 1.15
CA PHE A 47 0.42 -7.84 0.45
C PHE A 47 -0.78 -8.06 1.35
N LYS A 48 -0.75 -9.09 2.20
CA LYS A 48 -1.81 -9.33 3.18
C LYS A 48 -1.95 -8.13 4.13
N ALA A 49 -0.85 -7.66 4.72
CA ALA A 49 -0.87 -6.49 5.60
C ALA A 49 -1.41 -5.25 4.88
N LEU A 50 -0.96 -4.99 3.64
CA LEU A 50 -1.42 -3.87 2.82
C LEU A 50 -2.95 -3.92 2.61
N TYR A 51 -3.50 -5.08 2.26
CA TYR A 51 -4.94 -5.25 2.09
C TYR A 51 -5.72 -5.16 3.40
N GLN A 52 -5.21 -5.76 4.48
CA GLN A 52 -5.90 -5.74 5.77
C GLN A 52 -5.93 -4.33 6.34
N VAL A 53 -4.80 -3.63 6.31
CA VAL A 53 -4.67 -2.28 6.89
C VAL A 53 -5.45 -1.25 6.06
N LEU A 54 -5.37 -1.29 4.73
CA LEU A 54 -5.98 -0.26 3.88
C LEU A 54 -7.43 -0.54 3.51
N LEU A 55 -7.83 -1.80 3.43
CA LEU A 55 -9.10 -2.22 2.81
C LEU A 55 -9.91 -3.19 3.68
N GLY A 56 -9.40 -3.62 4.83
CA GLY A 56 -10.10 -4.57 5.71
C GLY A 56 -10.30 -5.96 5.09
N ALA A 57 -9.45 -6.33 4.12
CA ALA A 57 -9.55 -7.59 3.38
C ALA A 57 -8.25 -8.41 3.51
N ASP A 58 -8.35 -9.74 3.47
CA ASP A 58 -7.17 -10.61 3.52
C ASP A 58 -6.35 -10.62 2.21
N GLN A 59 -7.00 -10.28 1.10
CA GLN A 59 -6.43 -10.30 -0.25
C GLN A 59 -7.23 -9.40 -1.18
N GLY A 60 -6.66 -9.10 -2.35
CA GLY A 60 -7.33 -8.33 -3.39
C GLY A 60 -6.68 -8.50 -4.76
N PRO A 61 -7.00 -7.63 -5.73
CA PRO A 61 -6.38 -7.65 -7.06
C PRO A 61 -4.88 -7.33 -6.98
N ARG A 62 -4.24 -7.03 -8.11
CA ARG A 62 -2.88 -6.46 -8.08
C ARG A 62 -2.95 -5.04 -7.51
N PHE A 63 -2.19 -4.74 -6.46
CA PHE A 63 -2.30 -3.44 -5.77
C PHE A 63 -1.92 -2.26 -6.68
N GLY A 64 -0.89 -2.38 -7.52
CA GLY A 64 -0.55 -1.34 -8.50
C GLY A 64 -1.70 -1.01 -9.46
N SER A 65 -2.46 -2.02 -9.90
CA SER A 65 -3.67 -1.81 -10.71
C SER A 65 -4.79 -1.12 -9.93
N PHE A 66 -4.92 -1.41 -8.63
CA PHE A 66 -5.82 -0.68 -7.75
C PHE A 66 -5.40 0.80 -7.66
N VAL A 67 -4.12 1.10 -7.43
CA VAL A 67 -3.62 2.49 -7.37
C VAL A 67 -3.87 3.23 -8.67
N ALA A 68 -3.65 2.59 -9.82
CA ALA A 68 -3.89 3.19 -11.13
C ALA A 68 -5.37 3.56 -11.37
N LEU A 69 -6.32 2.76 -10.84
CA LEU A 69 -7.76 2.99 -11.00
C LEU A 69 -8.33 3.91 -9.92
N TYR A 70 -7.87 3.77 -8.67
CA TYR A 70 -8.33 4.53 -7.52
C TYR A 70 -7.74 5.95 -7.49
N GLY A 71 -6.51 6.08 -7.99
CA GLY A 71 -5.74 7.31 -8.04
C GLY A 71 -4.58 7.31 -7.04
N VAL A 72 -3.44 7.86 -7.47
CA VAL A 72 -2.21 7.91 -6.68
C VAL A 72 -2.40 8.79 -5.45
N ALA A 73 -2.98 9.99 -5.62
CA ALA A 73 -3.22 10.93 -4.53
C ALA A 73 -4.24 10.38 -3.52
N GLU A 74 -5.27 9.71 -4.01
CA GLU A 74 -6.31 9.04 -3.22
C GLU A 74 -5.71 7.88 -2.42
N THR A 75 -4.79 7.13 -3.02
CA THR A 75 -4.05 6.06 -2.31
C THR A 75 -3.14 6.63 -1.24
N VAL A 76 -2.44 7.73 -1.49
CA VAL A 76 -1.64 8.44 -0.47
C VAL A 76 -2.53 8.86 0.70
N ALA A 77 -3.68 9.47 0.43
CA ALA A 77 -4.63 9.87 1.46
C ALA A 77 -5.20 8.67 2.24
N LEU A 78 -5.44 7.54 1.57
CA LEU A 78 -5.87 6.30 2.21
C LEU A 78 -4.81 5.77 3.18
N ILE A 79 -3.54 5.80 2.79
CA ILE A 79 -2.42 5.39 3.66
C ILE A 79 -2.28 6.34 4.84
N ASP A 80 -2.38 7.66 4.62
CA ASP A 80 -2.32 8.66 5.70
C ASP A 80 -3.40 8.39 6.76
N ARG A 81 -4.64 8.10 6.34
CA ARG A 81 -5.75 7.71 7.23
C ARG A 81 -5.47 6.41 7.98
N ALA A 82 -4.87 5.43 7.33
CA ALA A 82 -4.49 4.16 7.96
C ALA A 82 -3.42 4.36 9.04
N LEU A 83 -2.41 5.18 8.76
CA LEU A 83 -1.35 5.52 9.69
C LEU A 83 -1.86 6.30 10.91
N ALA A 84 -2.90 7.12 10.72
CA ALA A 84 -3.61 7.84 11.78
C ALA A 84 -4.61 6.97 12.58
N GLY A 85 -4.87 5.74 12.15
CA GLY A 85 -5.82 4.83 12.81
C GLY A 85 -7.29 5.15 12.52
N GLU A 86 -7.58 5.86 11.42
CA GLU A 86 -8.93 6.32 11.06
C GLU A 86 -9.69 5.32 10.17
N LEU A 87 -9.05 4.22 9.77
CA LEU A 87 -9.71 3.13 9.07
C LEU A 87 -10.31 2.19 10.11
N VAL A 88 -11.63 2.06 10.10
CA VAL A 88 -12.33 1.10 10.96
C VAL A 88 -11.92 -0.29 10.49
N ALA A 89 -11.09 -0.97 11.28
CA ALA A 89 -10.86 -2.40 11.09
C ALA A 89 -12.23 -3.08 11.24
N GLY A 90 -12.71 -3.72 10.17
CA GLY A 90 -13.94 -4.50 10.22
C GLY A 90 -13.87 -5.47 11.40
N ASN A 91 -14.87 -5.37 12.27
CA ASN A 91 -15.06 -6.19 13.48
C ASN A 91 -15.05 -7.69 13.18
#